data_AF-A0A7C1P4W4-F1
#
_entry.id   AF-A0A7C1P4W4-F1
#
_cell.length_a   1.000
_cell.length_b   1.000
_cell.length_c   1.000
_cell.angle_alpha   90.00
_cell.angle_beta   90.00
_cell.angle_gamma   90.00
#
_symmetry.space_group_name_H-M   'P 1'
#
loop_
_entity.id
_entity.type
_entity.pdbx_description
1 polymer ?
#
loop_
_entity_poly.entity_id
_entity_poly.type
_entity_poly.pdbx_seq_one_letter_code
_entity_poly.pdbx_strand_id
1 'polypeptide(L)'
;MKEAAFAIKGVTCGELVSLLNGTWSAEEDFLLRTAGDFYPVQLELRFAPLSDNCRIVQVKVKSSGRRFWGETFVVCCLEGERLLLKVTRKRGVGRIGADNLGYRILGFLRSKLEFTVEEVSVF
;
A
#
# COMPACT_ATOMS: atom_id res chain seq x y z
N MET A 1 6.59 12.11 1.11
CA MET A 1 5.71 11.81 2.25
C MET A 1 6.03 10.42 2.76
N LYS A 2 6.40 10.33 4.04
CA LYS A 2 6.89 9.08 4.67
C LYS A 2 5.74 8.31 5.31
N GLU A 3 4.66 8.99 5.67
CA GLU A 3 3.55 8.40 6.39
C GLU A 3 2.21 8.94 5.88
N ALA A 4 1.19 8.10 5.88
CA ALA A 4 -0.19 8.48 5.59
C ALA A 4 -1.14 7.71 6.53
N ALA A 5 -2.24 8.35 6.93
CA ALA A 5 -3.30 7.72 7.71
C ALA A 5 -4.64 7.96 7.03
N PHE A 6 -5.42 6.89 6.90
CA PHE A 6 -6.74 6.90 6.25
C PHE A 6 -7.79 6.53 7.29
N ALA A 7 -8.74 7.42 7.53
CA ALA A 7 -9.91 7.11 8.36
C ALA A 7 -10.93 6.33 7.54
N ILE A 8 -11.31 5.15 8.03
CA ILE A 8 -12.16 4.20 7.32
C ILE A 8 -13.42 3.92 8.14
N LYS A 9 -14.56 3.82 7.45
CA LYS A 9 -15.85 3.47 8.04
C LYS A 9 -16.54 2.36 7.24
N GLY A 10 -17.28 1.50 7.95
CA GLY A 10 -18.08 0.42 7.38
C GLY A 10 -17.44 -0.96 7.44
N VAL A 11 -16.22 -1.06 7.99
CA VAL A 11 -15.47 -2.32 8.17
C VAL A 11 -14.76 -2.31 9.51
N THR A 12 -14.37 -3.49 9.98
CA THR A 12 -13.55 -3.71 11.16
C THR A 12 -12.08 -3.89 10.79
N CYS A 13 -11.20 -3.76 11.78
CA CYS A 13 -9.79 -4.05 11.56
C CYS A 13 -9.53 -5.51 11.20
N GLY A 14 -10.28 -6.43 11.82
CA GLY A 14 -10.21 -7.85 11.50
C GLY A 14 -10.51 -8.16 10.03
N GLU A 15 -11.53 -7.52 9.45
CA GLU A 15 -11.89 -7.70 8.04
C GLU A 15 -10.82 -7.14 7.09
N LEU A 16 -10.30 -5.93 7.37
CA LEU A 16 -9.20 -5.35 6.60
C LEU A 16 -7.95 -6.24 6.66
N VAL A 17 -7.56 -6.63 7.87
CA VAL A 17 -6.36 -7.42 8.11
C VAL A 17 -6.49 -8.82 7.53
N SER A 18 -7.67 -9.44 7.58
CA SER A 18 -7.96 -10.75 6.98
C SER A 18 -7.67 -10.75 5.48
N LEU A 19 -8.07 -9.71 4.76
CA LEU A 19 -7.78 -9.57 3.34
C LEU A 19 -6.31 -9.26 3.05
N LEU A 20 -5.64 -8.56 3.95
CA LEU A 20 -4.20 -8.33 3.88
C LEU A 20 -3.38 -9.56 4.29
N ASN A 21 -4.00 -10.54 4.96
CA ASN A 21 -3.40 -11.78 5.44
C ASN A 21 -3.26 -12.87 4.38
N GLY A 22 -3.69 -12.61 3.14
CA GLY A 22 -3.39 -13.48 2.01
C GLY A 22 -1.97 -13.23 1.46
N THR A 23 -1.35 -14.26 0.88
CA THR A 23 -0.20 -14.05 -0.02
C THR A 23 -0.75 -13.57 -1.36
N TRP A 24 -1.03 -12.28 -1.48
CA TRP A 24 -1.44 -11.70 -2.75
C TRP A 24 -0.28 -10.87 -3.32
N SER A 25 0.15 -11.25 -4.52
CA SER A 25 0.96 -10.41 -5.39
C SER A 25 0.01 -9.65 -6.30
N ALA A 26 -0.10 -8.35 -6.12
CA ALA A 26 -0.70 -7.51 -7.13
C ALA A 26 0.41 -7.10 -8.10
N GLU A 27 0.24 -7.48 -9.36
CA GLU A 27 1.06 -7.02 -10.46
C GLU A 27 0.26 -6.00 -11.26
N GLU A 28 0.78 -4.78 -11.36
CA GLU A 28 0.15 -3.70 -12.15
C GLU A 28 1.17 -3.16 -13.14
N ASP A 29 0.80 -3.14 -14.41
CA ASP A 29 1.59 -2.49 -15.45
C ASP A 29 1.31 -0.99 -15.46
N PHE A 30 2.38 -0.19 -15.47
CA PHE A 30 2.28 1.26 -15.58
C PHE A 30 3.46 1.84 -16.36
N LEU A 31 3.28 3.05 -16.87
CA LEU A 31 4.34 3.80 -17.53
C LEU A 31 5.06 4.67 -16.49
N LEU A 32 6.33 4.36 -16.23
CA LEU A 32 7.20 5.20 -15.43
C LEU A 32 7.70 6.38 -16.27
N ARG A 33 7.27 7.60 -15.90
CA ARG A 33 7.84 8.82 -16.47
C ARG A 33 9.26 9.05 -15.95
N THR A 34 10.20 9.24 -16.87
CA THR A 34 11.57 9.69 -16.61
C THR A 34 11.77 11.10 -17.17
N ALA A 35 12.99 11.64 -17.06
CA ALA A 35 13.31 12.98 -17.55
C ALA A 35 13.14 13.12 -19.07
N GLY A 36 13.22 12.02 -19.83
CA GLY A 36 13.16 12.05 -21.30
C GLY A 36 12.13 11.13 -21.95
N ASP A 37 11.58 10.13 -21.23
CA ASP A 37 10.68 9.13 -21.84
C ASP A 37 9.80 8.41 -20.79
N PHE A 38 8.87 7.58 -21.26
CA PHE A 38 8.05 6.68 -20.47
C PHE A 38 8.51 5.23 -20.65
N TYR A 39 8.81 4.55 -19.53
CA TYR A 39 9.22 3.15 -19.54
C TYR A 39 8.09 2.26 -19.01
N PRO A 40 7.69 1.20 -19.73
CA PRO A 40 6.74 0.22 -19.21
C PRO A 40 7.39 -0.51 -18.03
N VAL A 41 6.73 -0.50 -16.89
CA VAL A 41 7.18 -1.17 -15.68
C VAL A 41 6.02 -1.90 -15.02
N GLN A 42 6.35 -3.00 -14.36
CA GLN A 42 5.44 -3.78 -13.55
C GLN A 42 5.70 -3.45 -12.07
N LEU A 43 4.65 -3.01 -11.37
CA LEU A 43 4.62 -2.89 -9.92
C LEU A 43 4.33 -4.27 -9.35
N GLU A 44 5.10 -4.73 -8.37
CA GLU A 44 4.79 -5.93 -7.60
C GLU A 44 4.66 -5.55 -6.13
N LEU A 45 3.47 -5.78 -5.56
CA LEU A 45 3.21 -5.63 -4.12
C LEU A 45 3.26 -6.99 -3.45
N ARG A 46 4.09 -7.16 -2.42
CA ARG A 46 4.11 -8.36 -1.57
C ARG A 46 3.82 -8.01 -0.14
N PHE A 47 2.84 -8.69 0.44
CA PHE A 47 2.42 -8.52 1.83
C PHE A 47 3.00 -9.64 2.69
N ALA A 48 3.46 -9.30 3.89
CA ALA A 48 3.94 -10.25 4.88
C ALA A 48 3.44 -9.86 6.29
N PRO A 49 3.12 -10.84 7.16
CA PRO A 49 2.75 -10.56 8.54
C PRO A 49 3.89 -9.88 9.32
N LEU A 50 3.54 -8.93 10.20
CA LEU A 50 4.48 -8.30 11.14
C LEU A 50 4.02 -8.43 12.60
N SER A 51 2.76 -8.09 12.86
CA SER A 51 2.05 -8.25 14.13
C SER A 51 0.58 -8.53 13.84
N ASP A 52 -0.27 -8.75 14.83
CA ASP A 52 -1.70 -9.07 14.61
C ASP A 52 -2.37 -8.06 13.68
N ASN A 53 -2.14 -6.76 13.88
CA ASN A 53 -2.75 -5.65 13.16
C ASN A 53 -1.85 -4.94 12.14
N CYS A 54 -0.59 -5.36 11.97
CA CYS A 54 0.34 -4.72 11.03
C CYS A 54 0.95 -5.69 10.02
N ARG A 55 1.15 -5.23 8.78
CA ARG A 55 1.74 -5.98 7.68
C ARG A 55 2.91 -5.21 7.08
N ILE A 56 3.97 -5.93 6.72
CA ILE A 56 5.03 -5.39 5.85
C ILE A 56 4.53 -5.46 4.41
N VAL A 57 4.69 -4.38 3.67
CA VAL A 57 4.42 -4.31 2.23
C VAL A 57 5.71 -4.00 1.51
N GLN A 58 6.20 -4.97 0.75
CA GLN A 58 7.34 -4.80 -0.15
C GLN A 58 6.82 -4.41 -1.52
N VAL A 59 7.23 -3.24 -2.00
CA VAL A 59 6.92 -2.76 -3.34
C VAL A 59 8.15 -2.93 -4.20
N LYS A 60 8.02 -3.58 -5.36
CA LYS A 60 9.10 -3.73 -6.33
C LYS A 60 8.65 -3.17 -7.67
N VAL A 61 9.58 -2.54 -8.39
CA VAL A 61 9.35 -2.09 -9.75
C VAL A 61 10.29 -2.85 -10.67
N LYS A 62 9.74 -3.55 -11.66
CA LYS A 62 10.48 -4.29 -12.68
C LYS A 62 10.19 -3.66 -14.05
N SER A 63 11.15 -3.61 -14.95
CA SER A 63 10.86 -3.60 -16.39
C SER A 63 11.49 -4.81 -17.03
N SER A 64 11.12 -5.11 -18.27
CA SER A 64 11.57 -6.28 -19.04
C SER A 64 13.07 -6.60 -18.80
N GLY A 65 13.32 -7.63 -17.99
CA GLY A 65 14.68 -8.12 -17.67
C GLY A 65 15.48 -7.33 -16.62
N ARG A 66 14.98 -6.22 -16.08
CA ARG A 66 15.70 -5.39 -15.09
C ARG A 66 14.84 -5.05 -13.88
N ARG A 67 15.41 -5.20 -12.68
CA ARG A 67 14.79 -4.69 -11.44
C ARG A 67 15.31 -3.30 -11.16
N PHE A 68 14.40 -2.33 -11.04
CA PHE A 68 14.80 -0.93 -10.94
C PHE A 68 15.01 -0.48 -9.49
N TRP A 69 14.05 -0.77 -8.61
CA TRP A 69 14.18 -0.51 -7.17
C TRP A 69 13.11 -1.24 -6.36
N GLY A 70 13.19 -1.13 -5.04
CA GLY A 70 12.14 -1.57 -4.13
C GLY A 70 12.00 -0.66 -2.92
N GLU A 71 10.80 -0.64 -2.37
CA GLU A 71 10.46 0.07 -1.14
C GLU A 71 9.81 -0.90 -0.16
N THR A 72 9.92 -0.60 1.13
CA THR A 72 9.28 -1.34 2.20
C THR A 72 8.47 -0.39 3.03
N PHE A 73 7.20 -0.73 3.22
CA PHE A 73 6.25 -0.03 4.05
C PHE A 73 5.76 -0.97 5.15
N VAL A 74 5.23 -0.37 6.20
CA VAL A 74 4.42 -1.05 7.20
C VAL A 74 3.03 -0.44 7.12
N VAL A 75 2.04 -1.31 7.02
CA VAL A 75 0.63 -0.95 7.00
C VAL A 75 0.03 -1.50 8.26
N CYS A 76 -0.42 -0.62 9.15
CA CYS A 76 -1.06 -0.97 10.41
C CYS A 76 -2.51 -0.55 10.37
N CYS A 77 -3.35 -1.42 10.89
CA CYS A 77 -4.73 -1.10 11.16
C CYS A 77 -4.87 -0.80 12.66
N LEU A 78 -5.44 0.36 12.99
CA LEU A 78 -5.53 0.88 14.36
C LEU A 78 -6.99 1.12 14.70
N GLU A 79 -7.47 0.49 15.78
CA GLU A 79 -8.79 0.74 16.34
C GLU A 79 -8.69 1.66 17.56
N GLY A 80 -9.56 2.66 17.60
CA GLY A 80 -9.68 3.66 18.64
C GLY A 80 -11.07 4.31 18.55
N GLU A 81 -11.16 5.64 18.65
CA GLU A 81 -12.42 6.36 18.35
C GLU A 81 -12.89 6.16 16.90
N ARG A 82 -11.94 5.94 15.99
CA ARG A 82 -12.17 5.64 14.57
C ARG A 82 -11.16 4.61 14.09
N LEU A 83 -11.56 3.83 13.08
CA LEU A 83 -10.68 2.88 12.43
C LEU A 83 -9.73 3.61 11.48
N LEU A 84 -8.42 3.41 11.67
CA LEU A 84 -7.38 4.01 10.84
C LEU A 84 -6.55 2.94 10.14
N LEU A 85 -6.35 3.12 8.83
CA LEU A 85 -5.29 2.42 8.10
C LEU A 85 -4.08 3.35 7.99
N LYS A 86 -3.01 3.02 8.71
CA LYS A 86 -1.77 3.78 8.75
C LYS A 86 -0.72 3.13 7.86
N VAL A 87 -0.15 3.87 6.93
CA VAL A 87 0.90 3.43 6.01
C VAL A 87 2.17 4.22 6.32
N THR A 88 3.24 3.55 6.71
CA THR A 88 4.53 4.18 7.03
C THR A 88 5.65 3.55 6.20
N ARG A 89 6.39 4.37 5.46
CA ARG A 89 7.60 3.93 4.74
C ARG A 89 8.71 3.60 5.75
N LYS A 90 9.33 2.44 5.60
CA LYS A 90 10.48 2.01 6.41
C LYS A 90 11.81 2.09 5.67
N ARG A 91 11.85 1.66 4.41
CA ARG A 91 13.08 1.62 3.59
C ARG A 91 12.77 1.84 2.12
N GLY A 92 13.76 2.33 1.36
CA GLY A 92 13.67 2.48 -0.09
C GLY A 92 14.16 3.83 -0.59
N VAL A 93 14.14 3.98 -1.91
CA VAL A 93 14.60 5.18 -2.64
C VAL A 93 13.64 6.37 -2.58
N GLY A 94 12.41 6.13 -2.11
CA GLY A 94 11.43 7.15 -1.81
C GLY A 94 10.65 7.71 -2.99
N ARG A 95 10.51 6.91 -4.05
CA ARG A 95 9.77 7.20 -5.28
C ARG A 95 8.25 7.04 -5.12
N ILE A 96 7.79 6.24 -4.16
CA ILE A 96 6.35 5.96 -3.95
C ILE A 96 5.90 6.55 -2.61
N GLY A 97 5.02 7.55 -2.62
CA GLY A 97 4.48 8.12 -1.38
C GLY A 97 3.64 7.12 -0.59
N ALA A 98 3.64 7.24 0.74
CA ALA A 98 2.83 6.38 1.62
C ALA A 98 1.32 6.54 1.35
N ASP A 99 0.90 7.75 0.97
CA ASP A 99 -0.44 8.08 0.49
C ASP A 99 -0.80 7.31 -0.79
N ASN A 100 0.10 7.32 -1.78
CA ASN A 100 -0.09 6.65 -3.06
C ASN A 100 -0.21 5.13 -2.88
N LEU A 101 0.63 4.55 -2.02
CA LEU A 101 0.50 3.14 -1.67
C LEU A 101 -0.81 2.86 -0.94
N GLY A 102 -1.18 3.72 0.02
CA GLY A 102 -2.43 3.57 0.77
C GLY A 102 -3.66 3.58 -0.12
N TYR A 103 -3.78 4.53 -1.04
CA TYR A 103 -4.88 4.55 -2.02
C TYR A 103 -4.94 3.29 -2.88
N ARG A 104 -3.80 2.75 -3.31
CA ARG A 104 -3.77 1.49 -4.07
C ARG A 104 -4.28 0.32 -3.22
N ILE A 105 -3.76 0.18 -2.00
CA ILE A 105 -4.23 -0.85 -1.05
C ILE A 105 -5.74 -0.75 -0.84
N LEU A 106 -6.26 0.46 -0.61
CA LEU A 106 -7.69 0.69 -0.43
C LEU A 106 -8.47 0.38 -1.71
N GLY A 107 -7.94 0.70 -2.88
CA GLY A 107 -8.54 0.33 -4.18
C GLY A 107 -8.71 -1.19 -4.32
N PHE A 108 -7.69 -1.96 -3.96
CA PHE A 108 -7.78 -3.42 -3.93
C PHE A 108 -8.81 -3.92 -2.93
N LEU A 109 -8.84 -3.35 -1.72
CA LEU A 109 -9.78 -3.75 -0.68
C LEU A 109 -11.22 -3.41 -1.05
N ARG A 110 -11.47 -2.30 -1.75
CA ARG A 110 -12.81 -1.92 -2.24
C ARG A 110 -13.43 -2.91 -3.21
N SER A 111 -12.62 -3.73 -3.89
CA SER A 111 -13.14 -4.81 -4.74
C SER A 111 -13.72 -5.99 -3.94
N LYS A 112 -13.50 -6.01 -2.62
CA LYS A 112 -13.85 -7.14 -1.72
C LYS A 112 -14.66 -6.73 -0.50
N LEU A 113 -14.57 -5.47 -0.08
CA LEU A 113 -15.25 -4.90 1.08
C LEU A 113 -15.96 -3.60 0.70
N GLU A 114 -17.07 -3.35 1.38
CA GLU A 114 -17.79 -2.08 1.29
C GLU A 114 -17.35 -1.17 2.43
N PHE A 115 -16.61 -0.10 2.11
CA PHE A 115 -16.18 0.90 3.09
C PHE A 115 -16.00 2.28 2.46
N THR A 116 -16.08 3.30 3.31
CA THR A 116 -15.82 4.70 2.94
C THR A 116 -14.53 5.17 3.56
N VAL A 117 -13.77 5.99 2.82
CA VAL A 117 -12.61 6.72 3.33
C VAL A 117 -13.09 8.13 3.66
N GLU A 118 -13.06 8.50 4.93
CA GLU A 118 -13.61 9.77 5.42
C GLU A 118 -12.57 10.90 5.44
N GLU A 119 -11.33 10.57 5.79
CA GLU A 119 -10.25 11.54 5.93
C GLU A 119 -8.91 10.90 5.54
N VAL A 120 -8.01 11.70 4.96
CA VAL A 120 -6.62 11.31 4.68
C VAL A 120 -5.67 12.36 5.23
N SER A 121 -4.80 11.94 6.15
CA SER A 121 -3.74 12.78 6.72
C SER A 121 -2.38 12.29 6.22
N VAL A 122 -1.50 13.20 5.80
CA VAL A 122 -0.20 12.83 5.20
C VAL A 122 0.95 13.59 5.87
N PHE A 123 2.04 12.86 6.18
CA PHE A 123 3.18 13.33 6.99
C PHE A 123 4.55 12.96 6.35
#